data_AF-A0A8T5SKN7-F1
#
_entry.id   AF-A0A8T5SKN7-F1
#
_cell.length_a   1.000
_cell.length_b   1.000
_cell.length_c   1.000
_cell.angle_alpha   90.00
_cell.angle_beta   90.00
_cell.angle_gamma   90.00
#
_symmetry.space_group_name_H-M   'P 1'
#
loop_
_entity.id
_entity.type
_entity.pdbx_description
1 polymer ?
#
loop_
_entity_poly.entity_id
_entity_poly.type
_entity_poly.pdbx_seq_one_letter_code
_entity_poly.pdbx_strand_id
1 'polypeptide(L)'
;MKSKKTTYTLMIILSLVLLFQLSFNFTNVNAGSDYKGKSKPIVIFDVAHQQTFNHTQMQSAIQAIEEHYEITVFINYDNFSLVNLQGADLIILPAPYLHAIKALESDNSFSDSAFSEIERRALFEFYRDGGSVLYLANPYFFEEEMRNYTSNSNYLNYMMGSGGQDEVDYGSLSIDQAHITLMNDLNNRYDDERFIYIDNKTISNDHSIIQGFLNSSPVDELLTYTTSISTIFAQRLINTSVTTYEVNADGEVQGGKTQEHTVLAANEIDAYDSRGISCASAIMFSDLAITNTSSDTWFEVYDNALLWENMISWLLFKIPEVEDIKPIPPIGIFAASIIAIFFVFMVFGSVLFTVGREVRKVEVSETIIKMREQEKLRKKVDKEIEEAYYAEDDAEDELEEEEEEKKEIDMKSISDEIKKKPPKTRSRSERRRGN
;
A
#
# COMPACT_ATOMS: atom_id res chain seq x y z
N MET A 1 0.01 1.27 58.22
CA MET A 1 0.58 0.60 57.03
C MET A 1 -0.39 0.40 55.86
N LYS A 2 -1.67 0.00 56.05
CA LYS A 2 -2.56 -0.39 54.92
C LYS A 2 -2.66 0.65 53.77
N SER A 3 -2.80 1.95 54.04
CA SER A 3 -2.99 2.99 53.00
C SER A 3 -1.85 3.10 51.97
N LYS A 4 -0.58 2.86 52.36
CA LYS A 4 0.54 2.92 51.40
C LYS A 4 0.40 1.86 50.30
N LYS A 5 -0.12 0.66 50.60
CA LYS A 5 -0.32 -0.39 49.60
C LYS A 5 -1.33 0.04 48.54
N THR A 6 -2.48 0.60 48.95
CA THR A 6 -3.50 1.10 48.02
C THR A 6 -2.99 2.22 47.13
N THR A 7 -2.13 3.13 47.63
CA THR A 7 -1.50 4.16 46.80
C THR A 7 -0.58 3.56 45.74
N TYR A 8 0.27 2.59 46.10
CA TYR A 8 1.12 1.91 45.12
C TYR A 8 0.32 1.15 44.05
N THR A 9 -0.73 0.41 44.42
CA THR A 9 -1.59 -0.26 43.44
C THR A 9 -2.22 0.73 42.45
N LEU A 10 -2.68 1.89 42.95
CA LEU A 10 -3.30 2.92 42.11
C LEU A 10 -2.28 3.58 41.15
N MET A 11 -1.05 3.84 41.61
CA MET A 11 0.01 4.35 40.74
C MET A 11 0.50 3.30 39.71
N ILE A 12 0.49 2.01 40.05
CA ILE A 12 0.79 0.92 39.10
C ILE A 12 -0.28 0.85 38.01
N ILE A 13 -1.57 0.93 38.37
CA ILE A 13 -2.68 0.96 37.41
C ILE A 13 -2.59 2.21 36.51
N LEU A 14 -2.33 3.39 37.09
CA LEU A 14 -2.17 4.62 36.32
C LEU A 14 -0.98 4.55 35.35
N SER A 15 0.14 3.96 35.78
CA SER A 15 1.32 3.74 34.94
C SER A 15 1.05 2.74 33.81
N LEU A 16 0.28 1.68 34.06
CA LEU A 16 -0.16 0.73 33.02
C LEU A 16 -1.08 1.39 31.99
N VAL A 17 -2.02 2.26 32.42
CA VAL A 17 -2.88 3.02 31.49
C VAL A 17 -2.06 4.00 30.64
N LEU A 18 -1.09 4.71 31.24
CA LEU A 18 -0.18 5.61 30.52
C LEU A 18 0.70 4.84 29.53
N LEU A 19 1.29 3.70 29.94
CA LEU A 19 2.05 2.83 29.04
C LEU A 19 1.20 2.28 27.89
N PHE A 20 -0.07 1.93 28.15
CA PHE A 20 -0.99 1.45 27.12
C PHE A 20 -1.34 2.54 26.10
N GLN A 21 -1.58 3.77 26.56
CA GLN A 21 -1.78 4.92 25.66
C GLN A 21 -0.50 5.30 24.90
N LEU A 22 0.68 5.17 25.50
CA LEU A 22 1.96 5.34 24.79
C LEU A 22 2.14 4.27 23.71
N SER A 23 1.85 2.99 23.99
CA SER A 23 1.96 1.93 22.97
C SER A 23 1.02 2.11 21.78
N PHE A 24 -0.12 2.78 21.96
CA PHE A 24 -1.03 3.16 20.86
C PHE A 24 -0.55 4.37 20.03
N ASN A 25 0.46 5.11 20.49
CA ASN A 25 1.09 6.21 19.74
C ASN A 25 2.46 5.83 19.14
N PHE A 26 2.94 4.61 19.39
CA PHE A 26 4.27 4.13 18.94
C PHE A 26 4.22 3.07 17.83
N THR A 27 3.06 2.86 17.21
CA THR A 27 2.91 2.03 16.00
C THR A 27 3.11 2.80 14.68
N ASN A 28 3.63 4.03 14.72
CA ASN A 28 4.25 4.73 13.59
C ASN A 28 5.79 4.63 13.64
N VAL A 29 6.30 3.40 13.74
CA VAL A 29 7.70 3.10 13.39
C VAL A 29 7.70 2.75 11.91
N ASN A 30 8.34 3.58 11.09
CA ASN A 30 8.40 3.52 9.62
C ASN A 30 8.08 2.14 9.03
N ALA A 31 6.86 1.96 8.53
CA ALA A 31 6.67 1.07 7.40
C ALA A 31 7.50 1.66 6.25
N GLY A 32 8.37 0.84 5.65
CA GLY A 32 8.95 1.19 4.36
C GLY A 32 7.82 1.39 3.35
N SER A 33 8.04 2.26 2.36
CA SER A 33 7.06 2.60 1.32
C SER A 33 6.30 1.38 0.80
N ASP A 34 4.96 1.45 0.77
CA ASP A 34 4.10 0.38 0.25
C ASP A 34 4.32 0.19 -1.26
N TYR A 35 5.30 -0.65 -1.55
CA TYR A 35 5.61 -1.25 -2.84
C TYR A 35 4.53 -2.28 -3.21
N LYS A 36 4.36 -2.55 -4.50
CA LYS A 36 3.34 -3.49 -5.01
C LYS A 36 3.56 -4.94 -4.56
N GLY A 37 4.78 -5.30 -4.15
CA GLY A 37 5.11 -6.57 -3.50
C GLY A 37 5.49 -6.44 -2.01
N LYS A 38 6.08 -7.50 -1.43
CA LYS A 38 6.56 -7.53 -0.03
C LYS A 38 8.05 -7.86 0.05
N SER A 39 8.79 -7.41 -0.95
CA SER A 39 10.14 -7.84 -1.31
C SER A 39 10.92 -6.65 -1.88
N LYS A 40 12.19 -6.88 -2.23
CA LYS A 40 12.99 -5.91 -3.00
C LYS A 40 12.46 -5.85 -4.45
N PRO A 41 12.23 -4.68 -5.06
CA PRO A 41 11.75 -4.60 -6.44
C PRO A 41 12.76 -5.15 -7.45
N ILE A 42 12.27 -5.72 -8.55
CA ILE A 42 13.05 -6.27 -9.66
C ILE A 42 12.71 -5.49 -10.94
N VAL A 43 13.72 -4.79 -11.46
CA VAL A 43 13.66 -4.07 -12.74
C VAL A 43 14.41 -4.87 -13.79
N ILE A 44 13.76 -5.20 -14.90
CA ILE A 44 14.44 -5.72 -16.09
C ILE A 44 14.85 -4.53 -16.97
N PHE A 45 16.15 -4.41 -17.24
CA PHE A 45 16.70 -3.45 -18.18
C PHE A 45 17.11 -4.19 -19.46
N ASP A 46 16.42 -3.93 -20.56
CA ASP A 46 16.52 -4.75 -21.76
C ASP A 46 17.72 -4.36 -22.64
N VAL A 47 18.51 -5.35 -23.05
CA VAL A 47 19.63 -5.23 -24.01
C VAL A 47 19.62 -6.34 -25.08
N ALA A 48 18.62 -7.23 -25.06
CA ALA A 48 18.51 -8.38 -25.98
C ALA A 48 18.21 -7.98 -27.44
N HIS A 49 17.92 -6.70 -27.67
CA HIS A 49 17.24 -6.21 -28.86
C HIS A 49 17.97 -5.04 -29.53
N GLN A 50 19.30 -5.01 -29.38
CA GLN A 50 20.19 -4.02 -29.99
C GLN A 50 19.89 -2.58 -29.52
N GLN A 51 19.66 -2.42 -28.22
CA GLN A 51 19.50 -1.14 -27.56
C GLN A 51 20.74 -0.25 -27.71
N THR A 52 20.53 0.98 -28.16
CA THR A 52 21.61 1.96 -28.40
C THR A 52 22.08 2.59 -27.10
N PHE A 53 21.15 2.83 -26.17
CA PHE A 53 21.42 3.23 -24.79
C PHE A 53 21.32 2.00 -23.89
N ASN A 54 22.34 1.14 -23.95
CA ASN A 54 22.43 0.00 -23.05
C ASN A 54 23.00 0.42 -21.68
N HIS A 55 23.15 -0.55 -20.77
CA HIS A 55 23.62 -0.34 -19.40
C HIS A 55 24.99 0.36 -19.26
N THR A 56 25.79 0.45 -20.33
CA THR A 56 27.06 1.19 -20.37
C THR A 56 26.89 2.69 -20.68
N GLN A 57 25.78 3.08 -21.34
CA GLN A 57 25.45 4.49 -21.64
C GLN A 57 24.41 5.07 -20.67
N MET A 58 23.81 4.25 -19.81
CA MET A 58 22.84 4.64 -18.78
C MET A 58 23.29 4.18 -17.39
N GLN A 59 24.60 4.14 -17.14
CA GLN A 59 25.17 3.65 -15.89
C GLN A 59 24.74 4.53 -14.71
N SER A 60 24.79 5.87 -14.82
CA SER A 60 24.37 6.75 -13.72
C SER A 60 22.87 6.64 -13.44
N ALA A 61 22.05 6.50 -14.49
CA ALA A 61 20.61 6.29 -14.37
C ALA A 61 20.25 4.95 -13.70
N ILE A 62 21.00 3.88 -13.99
CA ILE A 62 20.86 2.58 -13.30
C ILE A 62 21.33 2.69 -11.84
N GLN A 63 22.49 3.30 -11.61
CA GLN A 63 23.10 3.42 -10.28
C GLN A 63 22.21 4.25 -9.33
N ALA A 64 21.67 5.38 -9.80
CA ALA A 64 20.77 6.23 -9.02
C ALA A 64 19.57 5.45 -8.44
N ILE A 65 18.95 4.57 -9.24
CA ILE A 65 17.77 3.82 -8.79
C ILE A 65 18.12 2.62 -7.90
N GLU A 66 19.27 1.98 -8.09
CA GLU A 66 19.74 0.94 -7.16
C GLU A 66 20.16 1.52 -5.80
N GLU A 67 20.77 2.71 -5.77
CA GLU A 67 21.21 3.39 -4.54
C GLU A 67 20.05 4.04 -3.77
N HIS A 68 19.11 4.73 -4.43
CA HIS A 68 18.02 5.44 -3.71
C HIS A 68 16.89 4.55 -3.19
N TYR A 69 16.52 3.48 -3.93
CA TYR A 69 15.23 2.80 -3.71
C TYR A 69 15.36 1.32 -3.26
N GLU A 70 16.58 0.87 -2.95
CA GLU A 70 16.90 -0.56 -2.80
C GLU A 70 16.30 -1.38 -3.96
N ILE A 71 16.59 -1.02 -5.22
CA ILE A 71 16.13 -1.77 -6.41
C ILE A 71 17.16 -2.83 -6.81
N THR A 72 16.74 -3.90 -7.50
CA THR A 72 17.64 -4.81 -8.21
C THR A 72 17.42 -4.68 -9.70
N VAL A 73 18.43 -4.24 -10.45
CA VAL A 73 18.38 -4.15 -11.91
C VAL A 73 18.99 -5.40 -12.53
N PHE A 74 18.21 -6.12 -13.33
CA PHE A 74 18.65 -7.28 -14.12
C PHE A 74 18.82 -6.89 -15.59
N ILE A 75 20.04 -7.01 -16.11
CA ILE A 75 20.35 -6.74 -17.51
C ILE A 75 19.93 -7.95 -18.36
N ASN A 76 18.87 -7.80 -19.16
CA ASN A 76 18.29 -8.88 -19.94
C ASN A 76 18.93 -9.00 -21.33
N TYR A 77 19.59 -10.13 -21.59
CA TYR A 77 20.18 -10.48 -22.89
C TYR A 77 19.35 -11.47 -23.70
N ASP A 78 18.24 -11.98 -23.15
CA ASP A 78 17.39 -13.02 -23.76
C ASP A 78 16.07 -12.45 -24.32
N ASN A 79 15.50 -13.13 -25.31
CA ASN A 79 14.15 -12.82 -25.83
C ASN A 79 13.08 -12.81 -24.72
N PHE A 80 12.05 -11.98 -24.86
CA PHE A 80 10.98 -11.91 -23.86
C PHE A 80 10.07 -13.16 -23.86
N SER A 81 9.70 -13.60 -22.67
CA SER A 81 8.81 -14.75 -22.45
C SER A 81 8.08 -14.63 -21.12
N LEU A 82 6.95 -15.32 -20.98
CA LEU A 82 6.22 -15.38 -19.71
C LEU A 82 7.05 -15.98 -18.54
N VAL A 83 8.19 -16.63 -18.84
CA VAL A 83 9.05 -17.28 -17.83
C VAL A 83 10.18 -16.37 -17.34
N ASN A 84 10.83 -15.58 -18.21
CA ASN A 84 11.86 -14.61 -17.78
C ASN A 84 11.28 -13.27 -17.32
N LEU A 85 10.04 -12.93 -17.69
CA LEU A 85 9.31 -11.79 -17.10
C LEU A 85 8.65 -12.11 -15.75
N GLN A 86 8.60 -13.39 -15.34
CA GLN A 86 7.91 -13.78 -14.10
C GLN A 86 8.64 -13.26 -12.85
N GLY A 87 8.00 -12.34 -12.14
CA GLY A 87 8.52 -11.77 -10.89
C GLY A 87 9.38 -10.52 -11.06
N ALA A 88 9.42 -9.93 -12.26
CA ALA A 88 9.78 -8.54 -12.43
C ALA A 88 8.58 -7.62 -12.08
N ASP A 89 8.87 -6.37 -11.73
CA ASP A 89 7.86 -5.33 -11.48
C ASP A 89 7.83 -4.28 -12.60
N LEU A 90 8.99 -4.00 -13.17
CA LEU A 90 9.19 -3.01 -14.23
C LEU A 90 10.10 -3.57 -15.33
N ILE A 91 9.72 -3.35 -16.59
CA ILE A 91 10.59 -3.58 -17.76
C ILE A 91 10.92 -2.22 -18.38
N ILE A 92 12.20 -1.96 -18.61
CA ILE A 92 12.72 -0.78 -19.31
C ILE A 92 13.21 -1.22 -20.68
N LEU A 93 12.68 -0.60 -21.75
CA LEU A 93 13.09 -0.81 -23.14
C LEU A 93 13.79 0.45 -23.67
N PRO A 94 15.13 0.57 -23.50
CA PRO A 94 15.85 1.79 -23.80
C PRO A 94 16.32 1.84 -25.27
N ALA A 95 15.55 2.50 -26.13
CA ALA A 95 15.96 2.91 -27.48
C ALA A 95 16.59 1.78 -28.34
N PRO A 96 15.80 0.80 -28.81
CA PRO A 96 16.28 -0.18 -29.79
C PRO A 96 16.75 0.50 -31.08
N TYR A 97 17.90 0.08 -31.60
CA TYR A 97 18.55 0.68 -32.77
C TYR A 97 17.62 0.74 -34.00
N LEU A 98 17.77 1.80 -34.79
CA LEU A 98 17.06 2.00 -36.06
C LEU A 98 17.06 0.75 -36.98
N HIS A 99 18.19 0.04 -37.05
CA HIS A 99 18.32 -1.20 -37.82
C HIS A 99 18.34 -2.46 -36.93
N ALA A 100 17.68 -2.41 -35.76
CA ALA A 100 17.43 -3.55 -34.88
C ALA A 100 16.49 -4.57 -35.55
N ILE A 101 17.08 -5.35 -36.45
CA ILE A 101 16.53 -6.56 -37.01
C ILE A 101 17.23 -7.69 -36.23
N LYS A 102 16.49 -8.46 -35.43
CA LYS A 102 16.99 -9.77 -34.96
C LYS A 102 17.41 -10.55 -36.20
N ALA A 103 18.68 -10.92 -36.28
CA ALA A 103 19.30 -11.36 -37.53
C ALA A 103 18.52 -12.53 -38.15
N LEU A 104 17.84 -12.27 -39.26
CA LEU A 104 17.21 -13.31 -40.08
C LEU A 104 18.31 -14.12 -40.76
N GLU A 105 18.72 -15.20 -40.11
CA GLU A 105 19.57 -16.20 -40.74
C GLU A 105 18.81 -16.82 -41.92
N SER A 106 19.35 -16.58 -43.13
CA SER A 106 18.97 -17.12 -44.44
C SER A 106 17.70 -16.59 -45.15
N ASP A 107 17.88 -16.38 -46.46
CA ASP A 107 16.90 -16.39 -47.55
C ASP A 107 15.70 -15.41 -47.57
N ASN A 108 16.02 -14.14 -47.82
CA ASN A 108 15.40 -13.32 -48.89
C ASN A 108 13.86 -13.12 -48.92
N SER A 109 13.12 -13.39 -47.84
CA SER A 109 11.73 -12.95 -47.70
C SER A 109 11.64 -11.62 -46.94
N PHE A 110 11.23 -10.55 -47.64
CA PHE A 110 10.73 -9.32 -47.01
C PHE A 110 9.38 -9.62 -46.35
N SER A 111 9.40 -10.19 -45.14
CA SER A 111 8.21 -10.58 -44.38
C SER A 111 8.42 -10.38 -42.87
N ASP A 112 7.86 -9.29 -42.37
CA ASP A 112 7.31 -9.05 -41.04
C ASP A 112 8.15 -9.32 -39.77
N SER A 113 8.34 -8.22 -39.02
CA SER A 113 8.72 -8.13 -37.59
C SER A 113 10.08 -8.71 -37.15
N ALA A 114 10.94 -7.85 -36.59
CA ALA A 114 12.13 -8.22 -35.84
C ALA A 114 11.85 -8.88 -34.47
N PHE A 115 10.58 -9.21 -34.20
CA PHE A 115 10.05 -9.76 -32.97
C PHE A 115 9.16 -10.94 -33.30
N SER A 116 9.22 -11.97 -32.47
CA SER A 116 8.16 -12.95 -32.49
C SER A 116 6.92 -12.37 -31.81
N GLU A 117 5.73 -12.66 -32.36
CA GLU A 117 4.43 -12.33 -31.74
C GLU A 117 4.32 -12.86 -30.29
N ILE A 118 5.09 -13.90 -29.97
CA ILE A 118 5.25 -14.49 -28.63
C ILE A 118 5.84 -13.47 -27.64
N GLU A 119 6.82 -12.67 -28.06
CA GLU A 119 7.49 -11.67 -27.20
C GLU A 119 6.59 -10.47 -26.93
N ARG A 120 5.91 -9.96 -27.98
CA ARG A 120 4.89 -8.91 -27.84
C ARG A 120 3.79 -9.35 -26.89
N ARG A 121 3.27 -10.56 -27.09
CA ARG A 121 2.26 -11.16 -26.22
C ARG A 121 2.76 -11.35 -24.79
N ALA A 122 4.02 -11.78 -24.59
CA ALA A 122 4.58 -11.94 -23.25
C ALA A 122 4.66 -10.61 -22.48
N LEU A 123 5.06 -9.53 -23.18
CA LEU A 123 5.12 -8.18 -22.61
C LEU A 123 3.71 -7.62 -22.30
N PHE A 124 2.74 -7.86 -23.18
CA PHE A 124 1.34 -7.49 -22.96
C PHE A 124 0.70 -8.26 -21.79
N GLU A 125 0.92 -9.58 -21.70
CA GLU A 125 0.41 -10.38 -20.57
C GLU A 125 1.07 -10.00 -19.24
N PHE A 126 2.38 -9.73 -19.23
CA PHE A 126 3.08 -9.15 -18.07
C PHE A 126 2.44 -7.83 -17.60
N TYR A 127 2.17 -6.91 -18.53
CA TYR A 127 1.58 -5.62 -18.22
C TYR A 127 0.15 -5.77 -17.68
N ARG A 128 -0.71 -6.56 -18.36
CA ARG A 128 -2.08 -6.87 -17.93
C ARG A 128 -2.15 -7.56 -16.57
N ASP A 129 -1.12 -8.32 -16.20
CA ASP A 129 -1.05 -9.01 -14.91
C ASP A 129 -0.46 -8.12 -13.78
N GLY A 130 -0.31 -6.81 -14.03
CA GLY A 130 0.01 -5.77 -13.06
C GLY A 130 1.43 -5.18 -13.16
N GLY A 131 2.22 -5.65 -14.11
CA GLY A 131 3.57 -5.14 -14.37
C GLY A 131 3.57 -3.71 -14.95
N SER A 132 4.68 -3.00 -14.74
CA SER A 132 4.91 -1.65 -15.26
C SER A 132 5.92 -1.67 -16.41
N VAL A 133 5.81 -0.75 -17.38
CA VAL A 133 6.74 -0.69 -18.52
C VAL A 133 7.15 0.74 -18.88
N LEU A 134 8.45 0.95 -19.12
CA LEU A 134 9.05 2.19 -19.57
C LEU A 134 9.64 2.02 -20.98
N TYR A 135 9.08 2.72 -21.96
CA TYR A 135 9.58 2.77 -23.33
C TYR A 135 10.35 4.06 -23.54
N LEU A 136 11.60 3.97 -23.97
CA LEU A 136 12.40 5.14 -24.37
C LEU A 136 12.70 5.07 -25.86
N ALA A 137 12.57 6.19 -26.55
CA ALA A 137 12.95 6.37 -27.96
C ALA A 137 13.93 7.54 -28.10
N ASN A 138 14.52 7.69 -29.28
CA ASN A 138 15.29 8.86 -29.67
C ASN A 138 14.93 9.29 -31.10
N PRO A 139 15.13 10.58 -31.42
CA PRO A 139 14.98 11.10 -32.77
C PRO A 139 16.06 10.60 -33.75
N TYR A 140 15.97 11.09 -34.97
CA TYR A 140 17.00 10.90 -35.98
C TYR A 140 18.21 11.81 -35.70
N PHE A 141 19.37 11.21 -35.40
CA PHE A 141 20.61 11.96 -35.21
C PHE A 141 21.25 12.23 -36.58
N PHE A 142 21.40 13.51 -36.90
CA PHE A 142 21.98 13.95 -38.18
C PHE A 142 23.49 13.70 -38.24
N GLU A 143 24.18 13.78 -37.11
CA GLU A 143 25.62 13.53 -36.98
C GLU A 143 25.98 12.08 -37.26
N GLU A 144 27.05 11.85 -38.03
CA GLU A 144 27.52 10.49 -38.35
C GLU A 144 27.93 9.70 -37.11
N GLU A 145 28.53 10.38 -36.11
CA GLU A 145 28.91 9.77 -34.82
C GLU A 145 27.72 9.44 -33.93
N MET A 146 26.64 10.21 -33.99
CA MET A 146 25.43 9.97 -33.18
C MET A 146 24.35 9.15 -33.88
N ARG A 147 24.41 8.94 -35.21
CA ARG A 147 23.36 8.25 -35.99
C ARG A 147 23.03 6.85 -35.48
N ASN A 148 24.01 6.17 -34.88
CA ASN A 148 23.79 4.85 -34.28
C ASN A 148 22.93 4.87 -33.00
N TYR A 149 22.62 6.04 -32.44
CA TYR A 149 21.72 6.18 -31.29
C TYR A 149 20.24 6.34 -31.66
N THR A 150 19.92 6.56 -32.95
CA THR A 150 18.55 6.69 -33.46
C THR A 150 17.73 5.44 -33.18
N SER A 151 16.51 5.62 -32.68
CA SER A 151 15.61 4.51 -32.38
C SER A 151 14.80 4.02 -33.56
N ASN A 152 14.42 2.74 -33.50
CA ASN A 152 13.36 2.17 -34.32
C ASN A 152 11.99 2.44 -33.67
N SER A 153 11.33 3.55 -34.03
CA SER A 153 9.98 3.85 -33.55
C SER A 153 8.95 2.78 -33.93
N ASN A 154 9.12 2.14 -35.09
CA ASN A 154 8.19 1.10 -35.57
C ASN A 154 8.22 -0.15 -34.69
N TYR A 155 9.42 -0.55 -34.20
CA TYR A 155 9.56 -1.54 -33.13
C TYR A 155 8.76 -1.10 -31.92
N LEU A 156 9.05 0.09 -31.37
CA LEU A 156 8.48 0.53 -30.09
C LEU A 156 6.95 0.58 -30.15
N ASN A 157 6.40 1.12 -31.24
CA ASN A 157 4.96 1.14 -31.49
C ASN A 157 4.36 -0.26 -31.61
N TYR A 158 5.04 -1.21 -32.29
CA TYR A 158 4.60 -2.60 -32.36
C TYR A 158 4.63 -3.29 -31.00
N MET A 159 5.65 -3.06 -30.16
CA MET A 159 5.74 -3.66 -28.82
C MET A 159 4.77 -3.03 -27.80
N MET A 160 4.38 -1.77 -27.99
CA MET A 160 3.33 -1.13 -27.19
C MET A 160 1.92 -1.65 -27.55
N GLY A 161 1.59 -1.71 -28.84
CA GLY A 161 0.21 -1.99 -29.30
C GLY A 161 -0.34 -3.39 -29.02
N SER A 162 -1.65 -3.47 -28.75
CA SER A 162 -2.36 -4.68 -28.27
C SER A 162 -2.34 -5.90 -29.20
N GLY A 163 -2.53 -7.09 -28.63
CA GLY A 163 -2.48 -8.38 -29.33
C GLY A 163 -3.67 -8.66 -30.24
N GLY A 164 -4.86 -8.07 -29.99
CA GLY A 164 -6.08 -8.35 -30.74
C GLY A 164 -7.19 -7.30 -30.64
N GLN A 165 -8.20 -7.45 -31.50
CA GLN A 165 -9.23 -6.42 -31.76
C GLN A 165 -10.18 -6.07 -30.60
N ASP A 166 -10.21 -6.88 -29.54
CA ASP A 166 -11.06 -6.68 -28.36
C ASP A 166 -10.23 -6.39 -27.08
N GLU A 167 -8.92 -6.20 -27.21
CA GLU A 167 -8.03 -5.94 -26.08
C GLU A 167 -7.90 -4.43 -25.81
N VAL A 168 -7.76 -4.05 -24.54
CA VAL A 168 -7.54 -2.64 -24.17
C VAL A 168 -6.14 -2.25 -24.61
N ASP A 169 -6.04 -1.34 -25.59
CA ASP A 169 -4.76 -0.83 -26.05
C ASP A 169 -3.94 -0.25 -24.89
N TYR A 170 -2.88 -0.98 -24.53
CA TYR A 170 -1.69 -0.31 -24.09
C TYR A 170 -1.18 0.51 -25.28
N GLY A 171 -1.14 1.83 -25.11
CA GLY A 171 -0.65 2.72 -26.16
C GLY A 171 -1.67 3.07 -27.27
N SER A 172 -2.51 4.07 -27.00
CA SER A 172 -2.67 5.13 -28.01
C SER A 172 -1.39 5.95 -28.22
N LEU A 173 -0.37 5.71 -27.39
CA LEU A 173 0.99 6.18 -27.46
C LEU A 173 1.67 5.61 -28.70
N SER A 174 1.82 6.44 -29.73
CA SER A 174 2.69 6.16 -30.87
C SER A 174 3.79 7.21 -30.90
N ILE A 175 5.04 6.78 -30.81
CA ILE A 175 6.19 7.60 -31.22
C ILE A 175 6.08 7.81 -32.74
N ASP A 176 6.52 8.95 -33.29
CA ASP A 176 6.46 9.15 -34.74
C ASP A 176 7.30 8.09 -35.49
N GLN A 177 6.71 7.55 -36.56
CA GLN A 177 7.27 6.50 -37.40
C GLN A 177 8.16 7.05 -38.51
N ALA A 178 7.98 8.31 -38.89
CA ALA A 178 8.95 9.03 -39.69
C ALA A 178 10.18 9.32 -38.82
N HIS A 179 11.37 9.29 -39.44
CA HIS A 179 12.62 9.63 -38.78
C HIS A 179 12.70 11.14 -38.54
N ILE A 180 12.01 11.58 -37.49
CA ILE A 180 11.74 12.97 -37.16
C ILE A 180 12.50 13.39 -35.92
N THR A 181 13.02 14.61 -35.99
CA THR A 181 13.71 15.33 -34.93
C THR A 181 12.97 16.63 -34.65
N LEU A 182 12.73 16.94 -33.37
CA LEU A 182 12.20 18.24 -32.99
C LEU A 182 13.33 19.27 -32.92
N MET A 183 13.05 20.49 -33.38
CA MET A 183 13.95 21.65 -33.30
C MET A 183 13.20 22.89 -32.82
N ASN A 184 13.90 23.82 -32.17
CA ASN A 184 13.33 25.04 -31.60
C ASN A 184 14.34 26.20 -31.56
N ASP A 185 14.24 27.12 -32.51
CA ASP A 185 15.16 28.28 -32.68
C ASP A 185 15.16 29.27 -31.49
N LEU A 186 14.17 29.18 -30.59
CA LEU A 186 13.91 30.16 -29.53
C LEU A 186 14.13 29.61 -28.11
N ASN A 187 13.84 28.32 -27.90
CA ASN A 187 14.01 27.63 -26.61
C ASN A 187 15.05 26.51 -26.74
N ASN A 188 16.29 26.84 -27.11
CA ASN A 188 17.41 25.91 -27.18
C ASN A 188 18.51 26.22 -26.14
N ARG A 189 19.58 25.40 -26.13
CA ARG A 189 20.82 25.60 -25.38
C ARG A 189 22.03 25.21 -26.23
N TYR A 190 23.22 25.57 -25.75
CA TYR A 190 24.52 25.25 -26.38
C TYR A 190 24.64 25.70 -27.86
N ASP A 191 23.88 26.73 -28.25
CA ASP A 191 23.77 27.25 -29.62
C ASP A 191 23.37 26.19 -30.67
N ASP A 192 22.52 25.23 -30.29
CA ASP A 192 22.03 24.12 -31.14
C ASP A 192 20.51 23.98 -31.06
N GLU A 193 19.80 24.20 -32.17
CA GLU A 193 18.33 24.22 -32.22
C GLU A 193 17.67 22.88 -31.83
N ARG A 194 18.41 21.78 -31.81
CA ARG A 194 17.93 20.43 -31.48
C ARG A 194 17.94 20.14 -29.98
N PHE A 195 18.69 20.92 -29.21
CA PHE A 195 18.82 20.78 -27.76
C PHE A 195 17.74 21.61 -27.08
N ILE A 196 16.50 21.13 -27.16
CA ILE A 196 15.31 21.83 -26.72
C ILE A 196 15.31 21.94 -25.19
N TYR A 197 15.19 23.17 -24.72
CA TYR A 197 14.97 23.51 -23.32
C TYR A 197 13.47 23.61 -23.02
N ILE A 198 13.07 22.97 -21.93
CA ILE A 198 11.68 22.88 -21.47
C ILE A 198 11.61 23.49 -20.08
N ASP A 199 10.64 24.37 -19.85
CA ASP A 199 10.38 24.98 -18.54
C ASP A 199 8.98 24.62 -17.99
N ASN A 200 8.78 24.86 -16.70
CA ASN A 200 7.55 24.57 -15.95
C ASN A 200 6.23 25.18 -16.49
N LYS A 201 6.26 26.03 -17.54
CA LYS A 201 5.05 26.48 -18.26
C LYS A 201 4.59 25.46 -19.31
N THR A 202 5.52 24.63 -19.79
CA THR A 202 5.32 23.58 -20.81
C THR A 202 5.20 22.16 -20.23
N ILE A 203 5.39 22.03 -18.92
CA ILE A 203 5.27 20.79 -18.15
C ILE A 203 3.90 20.74 -17.44
N SER A 204 3.28 19.57 -17.35
CA SER A 204 1.98 19.36 -16.68
C SER A 204 2.16 19.29 -15.15
N ASN A 205 1.77 20.38 -14.47
CA ASN A 205 1.85 20.51 -13.01
C ASN A 205 0.83 19.65 -12.23
N ASP A 206 0.02 18.82 -12.90
CA ASP A 206 -1.04 18.02 -12.26
C ASP A 206 -0.64 16.56 -11.99
N HIS A 207 0.55 16.12 -12.41
CA HIS A 207 1.00 14.72 -12.28
C HIS A 207 2.15 14.54 -11.28
N SER A 208 2.11 13.44 -10.51
CA SER A 208 3.09 13.15 -9.44
C SER A 208 4.53 12.92 -9.92
N ILE A 209 4.74 12.52 -11.19
CA ILE A 209 6.10 12.47 -11.79
C ILE A 209 6.71 13.88 -11.88
N ILE A 210 5.87 14.90 -12.11
CA ILE A 210 6.30 16.30 -12.23
C ILE A 210 6.33 16.99 -10.87
N GLN A 211 5.32 16.80 -10.02
CA GLN A 211 5.22 17.47 -8.72
C GLN A 211 6.10 16.87 -7.61
N GLY A 212 6.86 15.82 -7.93
CA GLY A 212 7.64 15.05 -6.97
C GLY A 212 6.85 13.84 -6.45
N PHE A 213 7.48 12.67 -6.50
CA PHE A 213 6.93 11.41 -6.02
C PHE A 213 7.52 11.08 -4.64
N LEU A 214 6.71 10.57 -3.70
CA LEU A 214 7.13 10.31 -2.31
C LEU A 214 7.82 11.51 -1.59
N ASN A 215 7.44 12.74 -1.93
CA ASN A 215 8.02 14.01 -1.44
C ASN A 215 9.43 14.33 -1.97
N SER A 216 9.83 13.80 -3.14
CA SER A 216 10.95 14.38 -3.91
C SER A 216 10.62 15.80 -4.40
N SER A 217 11.62 16.49 -4.96
CA SER A 217 11.43 17.81 -5.58
C SER A 217 10.54 17.72 -6.83
N PRO A 218 9.83 18.81 -7.18
CA PRO A 218 9.21 18.93 -8.50
C PRO A 218 10.28 19.09 -9.59
N VAL A 219 9.90 18.76 -10.82
CA VAL A 219 10.68 18.94 -12.05
C VAL A 219 10.30 20.29 -12.66
N ASP A 220 11.23 21.25 -12.67
CA ASP A 220 11.01 22.63 -13.11
C ASP A 220 11.68 22.95 -14.47
N GLU A 221 12.87 22.40 -14.74
CA GLU A 221 13.67 22.67 -15.94
C GLU A 221 14.27 21.39 -16.54
N LEU A 222 14.26 21.23 -17.86
CA LEU A 222 14.78 20.04 -18.56
C LEU A 222 15.49 20.41 -19.88
N LEU A 223 16.43 19.56 -20.29
CA LEU A 223 17.05 19.60 -21.62
C LEU A 223 16.81 18.29 -22.35
N THR A 224 16.31 18.36 -23.59
CA THR A 224 15.98 17.17 -24.39
C THR A 224 16.43 17.28 -25.84
N TYR A 225 16.77 16.13 -26.45
CA TYR A 225 16.94 15.96 -27.90
C TYR A 225 15.99 14.81 -28.27
N THR A 226 14.84 15.16 -28.86
CA THR A 226 13.63 14.34 -28.84
C THR A 226 12.94 14.24 -30.20
N THR A 227 12.16 13.18 -30.38
CA THR A 227 11.10 13.12 -31.40
C THR A 227 9.73 13.48 -30.78
N SER A 228 8.61 13.20 -31.44
CA SER A 228 7.25 13.45 -30.92
C SER A 228 6.50 12.16 -30.56
N ILE A 229 5.61 12.26 -29.55
CA ILE A 229 4.63 11.24 -29.18
C ILE A 229 3.22 11.71 -29.57
N SER A 230 2.57 10.96 -30.44
CA SER A 230 1.13 11.05 -30.66
C SER A 230 0.39 10.24 -29.58
N THR A 231 -0.64 10.81 -28.94
CA THR A 231 -1.50 10.05 -28.02
C THR A 231 -2.90 10.65 -27.85
N ILE A 232 -3.87 9.76 -27.60
CA ILE A 232 -5.31 10.04 -27.51
C ILE A 232 -5.82 9.87 -26.07
N PHE A 233 -5.40 8.81 -25.37
CA PHE A 233 -5.90 8.45 -24.03
C PHE A 233 -4.88 8.66 -22.91
N ALA A 234 -3.58 8.56 -23.19
CA ALA A 234 -2.53 8.73 -22.17
C ALA A 234 -2.35 10.20 -21.77
N GLN A 235 -2.02 10.46 -20.50
CA GLN A 235 -1.77 11.81 -20.00
C GLN A 235 -0.43 12.33 -20.55
N ARG A 236 -0.49 13.49 -21.23
CA ARG A 236 0.69 14.21 -21.73
C ARG A 236 1.33 14.96 -20.56
N LEU A 237 2.55 14.59 -20.20
CA LEU A 237 3.24 15.12 -19.01
C LEU A 237 4.20 16.26 -19.36
N ILE A 238 4.96 16.10 -20.44
CA ILE A 238 5.90 17.09 -20.93
C ILE A 238 5.59 17.34 -22.40
N ASN A 239 5.35 18.60 -22.76
CA ASN A 239 5.31 19.04 -24.14
C ASN A 239 6.47 20.01 -24.41
N THR A 240 6.85 20.15 -25.68
CA THR A 240 7.67 21.28 -26.12
C THR A 240 6.82 22.54 -26.29
N SER A 241 7.45 23.72 -26.38
CA SER A 241 6.72 24.98 -26.60
C SER A 241 6.19 25.12 -28.04
N VAL A 242 5.16 25.95 -28.23
CA VAL A 242 4.53 26.31 -29.52
C VAL A 242 5.47 26.78 -30.65
N THR A 243 6.76 27.02 -30.34
CA THR A 243 7.81 27.45 -31.29
C THR A 243 8.61 26.28 -31.86
N THR A 244 8.32 25.05 -31.43
CA THR A 244 8.98 23.82 -31.90
C THR A 244 8.45 23.40 -33.26
N TYR A 245 9.29 22.79 -34.10
CA TYR A 245 8.90 22.19 -35.37
C TYR A 245 9.57 20.83 -35.58
N GLU A 246 9.02 20.03 -36.51
CA GLU A 246 9.51 18.71 -36.90
C GLU A 246 10.40 18.81 -38.14
N VAL A 247 11.52 18.09 -38.14
CA VAL A 247 12.45 17.97 -39.28
C VAL A 247 12.70 16.49 -39.58
N ASN A 248 12.63 16.10 -40.86
CA ASN A 248 12.88 14.71 -41.27
C ASN A 248 14.39 14.40 -41.41
N ALA A 249 14.72 13.14 -41.64
CA ALA A 249 16.10 12.67 -41.84
C ALA A 249 16.88 13.31 -43.01
N ASP A 250 16.17 13.90 -43.99
CA ASP A 250 16.77 14.62 -45.12
C ASP A 250 17.06 16.11 -44.78
N GLY A 251 16.63 16.59 -43.62
CA GLY A 251 16.77 17.99 -43.18
C GLY A 251 15.61 18.91 -43.58
N GLU A 252 14.49 18.37 -44.07
CA GLU A 252 13.32 19.14 -44.47
C GLU A 252 12.34 19.35 -43.30
N VAL A 253 11.99 20.62 -43.04
CA VAL A 253 10.98 21.01 -42.05
C VAL A 253 9.59 20.51 -42.48
N GLN A 254 9.00 19.63 -41.68
CA GLN A 254 7.72 19.01 -41.95
C GLN A 254 6.55 19.97 -41.64
N GLY A 255 5.51 19.93 -42.47
CA GLY A 255 4.27 20.70 -42.28
C GLY A 255 4.37 22.23 -42.41
N GLY A 256 5.56 22.82 -42.31
CA GLY A 256 5.82 24.26 -42.40
C GLY A 256 5.18 25.08 -41.27
N LYS A 257 5.05 24.50 -40.07
CA LYS A 257 4.37 25.09 -38.91
C LYS A 257 5.11 24.75 -37.62
N THR A 258 5.09 25.66 -36.66
CA THR A 258 5.47 25.36 -35.28
C THR A 258 4.22 24.99 -34.45
N GLN A 259 4.37 24.08 -33.49
CA GLN A 259 3.32 23.68 -32.55
C GLN A 259 3.93 23.07 -31.27
N GLU A 260 3.08 22.65 -30.33
CA GLU A 260 3.49 21.86 -29.16
C GLU A 260 3.51 20.37 -29.53
N HIS A 261 4.57 19.66 -29.16
CA HIS A 261 4.71 18.23 -29.37
C HIS A 261 4.95 17.54 -28.03
N THR A 262 4.32 16.38 -27.79
CA THR A 262 4.51 15.65 -26.52
C THR A 262 5.82 14.88 -26.53
N VAL A 263 6.61 15.06 -25.46
CA VAL A 263 7.93 14.42 -25.24
C VAL A 263 7.81 13.25 -24.26
N LEU A 264 7.00 13.42 -23.22
CA LEU A 264 6.73 12.42 -22.20
C LEU A 264 5.23 12.26 -21.99
N ALA A 265 4.75 11.03 -21.98
CA ALA A 265 3.38 10.70 -21.64
C ALA A 265 3.30 9.43 -20.77
N ALA A 266 2.31 9.40 -19.88
CA ALA A 266 2.08 8.30 -18.94
C ALA A 266 0.65 7.76 -19.04
N ASN A 267 0.47 6.48 -18.72
CA ASN A 267 -0.79 5.77 -18.76
C ASN A 267 -0.91 4.84 -17.54
N GLU A 268 -2.06 4.84 -16.87
CA GLU A 268 -2.37 3.96 -15.74
C GLU A 268 -3.69 3.26 -16.03
N ILE A 269 -3.75 1.94 -15.80
CA ILE A 269 -4.98 1.16 -15.98
C ILE A 269 -5.38 0.56 -14.63
N ASP A 270 -6.24 1.28 -13.89
CA ASP A 270 -6.75 0.91 -12.57
C ASP A 270 -7.25 -0.55 -12.47
N ALA A 271 -7.82 -1.07 -13.55
CA ALA A 271 -8.37 -2.42 -13.63
C ALA A 271 -7.31 -3.54 -13.51
N TYR A 272 -6.04 -3.22 -13.78
CA TYR A 272 -4.90 -4.12 -13.71
C TYR A 272 -3.83 -3.65 -12.72
N ASP A 273 -3.93 -2.43 -12.17
CA ASP A 273 -2.87 -1.77 -11.39
C ASP A 273 -1.55 -1.65 -12.17
N SER A 274 -1.64 -1.49 -13.49
CA SER A 274 -0.50 -1.51 -14.43
C SER A 274 -0.14 -0.09 -14.89
N ARG A 275 1.15 0.25 -14.93
CA ARG A 275 1.62 1.63 -15.22
C ARG A 275 2.63 1.70 -16.36
N GLY A 276 2.43 2.67 -17.24
CA GLY A 276 3.16 2.83 -18.48
C GLY A 276 3.70 4.23 -18.66
N ILE A 277 4.93 4.34 -19.18
CA ILE A 277 5.53 5.60 -19.62
C ILE A 277 6.14 5.41 -21.01
N SER A 278 5.96 6.39 -21.87
CA SER A 278 6.70 6.55 -23.12
C SER A 278 7.44 7.89 -23.10
N CYS A 279 8.76 7.87 -23.32
CA CYS A 279 9.58 9.06 -23.52
C CYS A 279 10.19 9.07 -24.93
N ALA A 280 10.10 10.20 -25.64
CA ALA A 280 10.67 10.39 -26.98
C ALA A 280 12.16 10.80 -26.98
N SER A 281 12.80 10.79 -25.81
CA SER A 281 14.25 10.97 -25.64
C SER A 281 14.79 10.02 -24.55
N ALA A 282 15.63 9.07 -24.94
CA ALA A 282 16.41 8.22 -24.04
C ALA A 282 17.77 8.85 -23.70
N ILE A 283 18.31 9.65 -24.63
CA ILE A 283 19.58 10.36 -24.47
C ILE A 283 19.57 11.28 -23.24
N MET A 284 18.42 11.86 -22.86
CA MET A 284 18.21 12.58 -21.59
C MET A 284 18.70 11.83 -20.34
N PHE A 285 18.71 10.51 -20.37
CA PHE A 285 19.03 9.66 -19.21
C PHE A 285 20.39 8.97 -19.37
N SER A 286 21.31 9.57 -20.13
CA SER A 286 22.57 8.97 -20.53
C SER A 286 23.82 9.69 -20.01
N ASP A 287 24.90 8.91 -19.88
CA ASP A 287 26.24 9.37 -19.49
C ASP A 287 27.01 10.03 -20.66
N LEU A 288 26.36 10.27 -21.80
CA LEU A 288 26.97 10.97 -22.93
C LEU A 288 27.12 12.46 -22.59
N ALA A 289 28.23 13.08 -22.99
CA ALA A 289 28.42 14.52 -22.91
C ALA A 289 27.47 15.25 -23.88
N ILE A 290 26.91 16.39 -23.44
CA ILE A 290 25.94 17.16 -24.26
C ILE A 290 26.59 17.73 -25.52
N THR A 291 27.85 18.17 -25.42
CA THR A 291 28.69 18.55 -26.56
C THR A 291 30.10 17.99 -26.38
N ASN A 292 30.84 17.89 -27.48
CA ASN A 292 32.28 17.54 -27.49
C ASN A 292 33.19 18.52 -26.72
N THR A 293 32.62 19.57 -26.11
CA THR A 293 33.30 20.56 -25.23
C THR A 293 32.71 20.63 -23.82
N SER A 294 31.62 19.90 -23.53
CA SER A 294 30.97 19.88 -22.21
C SER A 294 31.69 18.95 -21.25
N SER A 295 31.77 19.32 -19.97
CA SER A 295 31.98 18.36 -18.87
C SER A 295 30.70 17.59 -18.54
N ASP A 296 29.56 18.20 -18.81
CA ASP A 296 28.27 17.83 -18.23
C ASP A 296 27.58 16.80 -19.14
N THR A 297 27.09 15.72 -18.52
CA THR A 297 26.34 14.65 -19.19
C THR A 297 24.87 15.02 -19.38
N TRP A 298 24.17 14.31 -20.27
CA TRP A 298 22.72 14.48 -20.42
C TRP A 298 21.92 14.11 -19.17
N PHE A 299 22.38 13.14 -18.38
CA PHE A 299 21.73 12.74 -17.12
C PHE A 299 21.85 13.81 -16.02
N GLU A 300 23.01 14.45 -15.89
CA GLU A 300 23.31 15.40 -14.81
C GLU A 300 22.79 16.84 -15.05
N VAL A 301 22.24 17.14 -16.23
CA VAL A 301 21.86 18.51 -16.61
C VAL A 301 20.39 18.83 -16.29
N TYR A 302 20.17 20.01 -15.69
CA TYR A 302 18.87 20.43 -15.15
C TYR A 302 18.23 19.33 -14.28
N ASP A 303 16.92 19.10 -14.37
CA ASP A 303 16.22 18.08 -13.57
C ASP A 303 16.15 16.70 -14.27
N ASN A 304 17.00 16.40 -15.26
CA ASN A 304 16.92 15.15 -16.03
C ASN A 304 17.05 13.89 -15.15
N ALA A 305 17.97 13.88 -14.17
CA ALA A 305 18.10 12.81 -13.17
C ALA A 305 16.88 12.73 -12.22
N LEU A 306 16.35 13.87 -11.79
CA LEU A 306 15.17 13.93 -10.90
C LEU A 306 13.90 13.42 -11.61
N LEU A 307 13.74 13.74 -12.90
CA LEU A 307 12.68 13.19 -13.73
C LEU A 307 12.78 11.67 -13.83
N TRP A 308 13.99 11.13 -14.04
CA TRP A 308 14.23 9.69 -14.06
C TRP A 308 13.81 9.01 -12.75
N GLU A 309 14.26 9.51 -11.61
CA GLU A 309 13.91 8.99 -10.29
C GLU A 309 12.40 9.06 -10.02
N ASN A 310 11.74 10.17 -10.39
CA ASN A 310 10.29 10.34 -10.26
C ASN A 310 9.50 9.38 -11.17
N MET A 311 9.95 9.17 -12.41
CA MET A 311 9.33 8.20 -13.35
C MET A 311 9.42 6.77 -12.81
N ILE A 312 10.62 6.32 -12.42
CA ILE A 312 10.86 4.96 -11.91
C ILE A 312 10.10 4.74 -10.59
N SER A 313 10.05 5.75 -9.71
CA SER A 313 9.27 5.69 -8.48
C SER A 313 7.78 5.53 -8.74
N TRP A 314 7.21 6.30 -9.68
CA TRP A 314 5.80 6.19 -10.06
C TRP A 314 5.46 4.85 -10.72
N LEU A 315 6.38 4.26 -11.47
CA LEU A 315 6.19 2.93 -12.08
C LEU A 315 6.15 1.81 -11.03
N LEU A 316 7.00 1.85 -10.00
CA LEU A 316 7.20 0.76 -9.04
C LEU A 316 6.34 0.84 -7.76
N PHE A 317 6.17 2.04 -7.21
CA PHE A 317 5.50 2.25 -5.93
C PHE A 317 4.10 2.83 -6.14
N LYS A 318 3.17 2.54 -5.23
CA LYS A 318 1.95 3.36 -5.16
C LYS A 318 2.30 4.70 -4.53
N ILE A 319 1.59 5.76 -4.94
CA ILE A 319 1.44 6.90 -4.04
C ILE A 319 0.77 6.32 -2.80
N PRO A 320 1.33 6.44 -1.59
CA PRO A 320 0.65 5.98 -0.41
C PRO A 320 -0.71 6.67 -0.35
N GLU A 321 -1.80 5.90 -0.38
CA GLU A 321 -3.09 6.45 0.00
C GLU A 321 -2.87 7.06 1.39
N VAL A 322 -3.02 8.38 1.51
CA VAL A 322 -3.05 9.02 2.82
C VAL A 322 -4.15 8.30 3.56
N GLU A 323 -3.80 7.48 4.56
CA GLU A 323 -4.77 6.66 5.28
C GLU A 323 -5.92 7.59 5.65
N ASP A 324 -7.09 7.37 5.04
CA ASP A 324 -8.28 8.15 5.34
C ASP A 324 -8.65 7.76 6.76
N ILE A 325 -8.08 8.51 7.74
CA ILE A 325 -8.12 8.23 9.18
C ILE A 325 -9.57 8.42 9.60
N LYS A 326 -10.40 7.42 9.28
CA LYS A 326 -11.84 7.36 9.49
C LYS A 326 -12.06 7.68 10.95
N PRO A 327 -12.43 8.94 11.27
CA PRO A 327 -12.16 9.48 12.59
C PRO A 327 -13.04 8.70 13.54
N ILE A 328 -12.41 7.89 14.41
CA ILE A 328 -13.07 6.79 15.13
C ILE A 328 -14.40 7.33 15.63
N PRO A 329 -15.54 6.90 15.05
CA PRO A 329 -16.78 7.65 15.17
C PRO A 329 -17.07 7.81 16.65
N PRO A 330 -17.56 8.96 17.16
CA PRO A 330 -17.51 9.25 18.60
C PRO A 330 -18.05 8.14 19.52
N ILE A 331 -19.00 7.34 19.01
CA ILE A 331 -19.50 6.09 19.56
C ILE A 331 -18.41 5.05 19.89
N GLY A 332 -17.39 4.85 19.04
CA GLY A 332 -16.26 3.93 19.25
C GLY A 332 -15.32 4.39 20.36
N ILE A 333 -14.99 5.68 20.42
CA ILE A 333 -14.22 6.28 21.53
C ILE A 333 -15.03 6.20 22.84
N PHE A 334 -16.34 6.42 22.76
CA PHE A 334 -17.28 6.27 23.88
C PHE A 334 -17.40 4.81 24.35
N ALA A 335 -17.44 3.84 23.44
CA ALA A 335 -17.44 2.41 23.76
C ALA A 335 -16.12 1.97 24.40
N ALA A 336 -14.97 2.37 23.84
CA ALA A 336 -13.65 2.06 24.40
C ALA A 336 -13.46 2.64 25.80
N SER A 337 -13.88 3.89 26.02
CA SER A 337 -13.85 4.52 27.35
C SER A 337 -14.83 3.90 28.34
N ILE A 338 -16.04 3.50 27.92
CA ILE A 338 -16.96 2.70 28.76
C ILE A 338 -16.34 1.35 29.14
N ILE A 339 -15.70 0.63 28.20
CA ILE A 339 -15.04 -0.66 28.47
C ILE A 339 -13.88 -0.46 29.47
N ALA A 340 -13.06 0.57 29.30
CA ALA A 340 -11.98 0.90 30.23
C ALA A 340 -12.51 1.25 31.63
N ILE A 341 -13.56 2.07 31.72
CA ILE A 341 -14.24 2.43 32.98
C ILE A 341 -14.83 1.17 33.64
N PHE A 342 -15.45 0.27 32.87
CA PHE A 342 -16.01 -0.98 33.37
C PHE A 342 -14.93 -1.92 33.90
N PHE A 343 -13.76 -2.00 33.24
CA PHE A 343 -12.60 -2.73 33.75
C PHE A 343 -12.07 -2.13 35.06
N VAL A 344 -11.95 -0.79 35.15
CA VAL A 344 -11.55 -0.11 36.39
C VAL A 344 -12.53 -0.40 37.53
N PHE A 345 -13.85 -0.33 37.27
CA PHE A 345 -14.87 -0.71 38.26
C PHE A 345 -14.85 -2.19 38.64
N MET A 346 -14.59 -3.11 37.69
CA MET A 346 -14.47 -4.54 38.00
C MET A 346 -13.24 -4.83 38.86
N VAL A 347 -12.09 -4.20 38.57
CA VAL A 347 -10.87 -4.31 39.37
C VAL A 347 -11.08 -3.72 40.77
N PHE A 348 -11.56 -2.48 40.88
CA PHE A 348 -11.88 -1.87 42.18
C PHE A 348 -12.92 -2.66 42.96
N GLY A 349 -13.96 -3.17 42.29
CA GLY A 349 -14.97 -4.05 42.87
C GLY A 349 -14.37 -5.33 43.43
N SER A 350 -13.50 -6.01 42.68
CA SER A 350 -12.82 -7.23 43.15
C SER A 350 -11.92 -6.98 44.38
N VAL A 351 -11.22 -5.83 44.42
CA VAL A 351 -10.38 -5.42 45.55
C VAL A 351 -11.23 -5.05 46.77
N LEU A 352 -12.33 -4.31 46.58
CA LEU A 352 -13.26 -3.98 47.65
C LEU A 352 -14.00 -5.22 48.20
N PHE A 353 -14.35 -6.17 47.34
CA PHE A 353 -15.04 -7.40 47.73
C PHE A 353 -14.11 -8.37 48.48
N THR A 354 -12.83 -8.44 48.10
CA THR A 354 -11.82 -9.23 48.83
C THR A 354 -11.46 -8.60 50.18
N VAL A 355 -11.18 -7.29 50.22
CA VAL A 355 -10.90 -6.56 51.47
C VAL A 355 -12.13 -6.54 52.40
N GLY A 356 -13.33 -6.33 51.88
CA GLY A 356 -14.57 -6.37 52.65
C GLY A 356 -14.87 -7.75 53.28
N ARG A 357 -14.40 -8.83 52.65
CA ARG A 357 -14.48 -10.20 53.20
C ARG A 357 -13.55 -10.44 54.39
N GLU A 358 -12.45 -9.68 54.54
CA GLU A 358 -11.60 -9.76 55.73
C GLU A 358 -12.28 -9.16 56.97
N VAL A 359 -13.06 -8.09 56.79
CA VAL A 359 -13.65 -7.33 57.91
C VAL A 359 -14.79 -8.11 58.59
N ARG A 360 -15.61 -8.85 57.83
CA ARG A 360 -16.75 -9.62 58.37
C ARG A 360 -16.41 -10.98 58.99
N LYS A 361 -15.20 -11.15 59.57
CA LYS A 361 -14.81 -12.36 60.30
C LYS A 361 -14.67 -12.21 61.82
N VAL A 362 -14.81 -11.01 62.39
CA VAL A 362 -14.66 -10.77 63.83
C VAL A 362 -15.78 -9.86 64.35
N GLU A 363 -16.82 -10.47 64.93
CA GLU A 363 -17.79 -9.87 65.89
C GLU A 363 -18.85 -10.91 66.29
N VAL A 364 -19.32 -11.70 65.32
CA VAL A 364 -20.35 -12.74 65.51
C VAL A 364 -19.87 -13.90 66.43
N SER A 365 -18.56 -14.15 66.51
CA SER A 365 -18.02 -15.20 67.37
C SER A 365 -18.18 -14.89 68.86
N GLU A 366 -17.87 -13.67 69.31
CA GLU A 366 -18.00 -13.32 70.73
C GLU A 366 -19.45 -13.27 71.20
N THR A 367 -20.36 -12.78 70.36
CA THR A 367 -21.80 -12.74 70.69
C THR A 367 -22.41 -14.14 70.77
N ILE A 368 -22.07 -15.05 69.84
CA ILE A 368 -22.53 -16.44 69.91
C ILE A 368 -21.86 -17.22 71.07
N ILE A 369 -20.59 -16.95 71.39
CA ILE A 369 -19.93 -17.57 72.56
C ILE A 369 -20.59 -17.10 73.86
N LYS A 370 -20.78 -15.78 74.04
CA LYS A 370 -21.45 -15.22 75.23
C LYS A 370 -22.90 -15.70 75.36
N MET A 371 -23.63 -15.85 74.24
CA MET A 371 -24.96 -16.49 74.25
C MET A 371 -24.91 -17.96 74.68
N ARG A 372 -23.95 -18.76 74.19
CA ARG A 372 -23.79 -20.17 74.61
C ARG A 372 -23.37 -20.32 76.06
N GLU A 373 -22.61 -19.37 76.62
CA GLU A 373 -22.26 -19.34 78.04
C GLU A 373 -23.48 -18.98 78.90
N GLN A 374 -24.28 -18.00 78.49
CA GLN A 374 -25.56 -17.68 79.15
C GLN A 374 -26.59 -18.82 79.03
N GLU A 375 -26.66 -19.52 77.90
CA GLU A 375 -27.55 -20.67 77.71
C GLU A 375 -27.14 -21.86 78.59
N LYS A 376 -25.84 -22.11 78.74
CA LYS A 376 -25.31 -23.11 79.69
C LYS A 376 -25.57 -22.74 81.15
N LEU A 377 -25.46 -21.45 81.50
CA LEU A 377 -25.78 -20.97 82.85
C LEU A 377 -27.27 -21.11 83.15
N ARG A 378 -28.16 -20.74 82.21
CA ARG A 378 -29.61 -20.98 82.34
C ARG A 378 -29.91 -22.46 82.52
N LYS A 379 -29.46 -23.32 81.61
CA LYS A 379 -29.66 -24.79 81.71
C LYS A 379 -29.08 -25.44 82.97
N LYS A 380 -28.14 -24.79 83.67
CA LYS A 380 -27.69 -25.24 84.99
C LYS A 380 -28.62 -24.78 86.12
N VAL A 381 -29.11 -23.54 86.07
CA VAL A 381 -30.12 -23.02 87.00
C VAL A 381 -31.47 -23.73 86.83
N ASP A 382 -31.92 -23.92 85.59
CA ASP A 382 -33.15 -24.63 85.25
C ASP A 382 -33.10 -26.07 85.79
N LYS A 383 -31.94 -26.75 85.69
CA LYS A 383 -31.73 -28.10 86.25
C LYS A 383 -31.61 -28.12 87.78
N GLU A 384 -31.05 -27.09 88.41
CA GLU A 384 -31.05 -26.94 89.87
C GLU A 384 -32.46 -26.63 90.42
N ILE A 385 -33.35 -26.03 89.61
CA ILE A 385 -34.78 -25.85 89.93
C ILE A 385 -35.55 -27.16 89.71
N GLU A 386 -35.26 -27.89 88.65
CA GLU A 386 -35.89 -29.18 88.32
C GLU A 386 -35.53 -30.26 89.36
N GLU A 387 -34.26 -30.38 89.75
CA GLU A 387 -33.81 -31.25 90.85
C GLU A 387 -34.33 -30.83 92.24
N ALA A 388 -34.79 -29.59 92.40
CA ALA A 388 -35.47 -29.12 93.60
C ALA A 388 -37.00 -29.33 93.55
N TYR A 389 -37.59 -29.52 92.37
CA TYR A 389 -39.03 -29.76 92.18
C TYR A 389 -39.40 -31.25 92.23
N TYR A 390 -38.49 -32.15 91.82
CA TYR A 390 -38.67 -33.60 91.90
C TYR A 390 -38.00 -34.22 93.15
N ALA A 391 -37.91 -33.45 94.24
CA ALA A 391 -37.45 -33.92 95.55
C ALA A 391 -38.60 -34.23 96.52
N GLU A 392 -39.83 -33.91 96.14
CA GLU A 392 -41.08 -34.30 96.79
C GLU A 392 -42.01 -34.93 95.72
N ASP A 393 -42.90 -35.83 96.15
CA ASP A 393 -43.90 -36.58 95.36
C ASP A 393 -43.38 -37.57 94.29
N ASP A 394 -42.80 -38.68 94.75
CA ASP A 394 -42.92 -40.01 94.09
C ASP A 394 -44.40 -40.47 94.15
N ALA A 395 -45.12 -40.56 93.01
CA ALA A 395 -46.38 -41.32 92.89
C ALA A 395 -46.83 -41.60 91.44
N GLU A 396 -47.26 -42.86 91.21
CA GLU A 396 -48.32 -43.33 90.28
C GLU A 396 -48.20 -43.06 88.74
N ASP A 397 -48.05 -44.15 87.97
CA ASP A 397 -49.02 -44.74 87.02
C ASP A 397 -49.74 -43.83 85.97
N GLU A 398 -50.12 -44.26 84.75
CA GLU A 398 -49.93 -45.48 83.93
C GLU A 398 -50.39 -45.16 82.47
N LEU A 399 -49.88 -45.89 81.43
CA LEU A 399 -50.50 -46.04 80.08
C LEU A 399 -50.65 -44.74 79.21
N GLU A 400 -50.93 -44.70 77.90
CA GLU A 400 -50.85 -45.68 76.78
C GLU A 400 -50.52 -44.93 75.44
N GLU A 401 -50.89 -45.52 74.28
CA GLU A 401 -50.70 -45.08 72.88
C GLU A 401 -51.34 -43.69 72.55
N GLU A 402 -51.13 -42.99 71.42
CA GLU A 402 -51.10 -43.40 70.00
C GLU A 402 -50.43 -42.35 69.06
N GLU A 403 -50.63 -42.42 67.73
CA GLU A 403 -50.01 -41.58 66.69
C GLU A 403 -50.61 -40.16 66.53
N GLU A 404 -49.83 -39.20 66.00
CA GLU A 404 -50.19 -38.49 64.74
C GLU A 404 -49.05 -37.60 64.18
N GLU A 405 -48.94 -37.52 62.84
CA GLU A 405 -48.08 -36.56 62.12
C GLU A 405 -48.94 -35.53 61.36
N LYS A 406 -48.81 -34.22 61.66
CA LYS A 406 -49.36 -33.13 60.82
C LYS A 406 -48.41 -31.95 60.64
N LYS A 407 -48.33 -31.45 59.40
CA LYS A 407 -47.60 -30.23 58.97
C LYS A 407 -48.56 -29.24 58.31
N GLU A 408 -48.64 -27.99 58.78
CA GLU A 408 -49.01 -26.75 58.05
C GLU A 408 -48.99 -25.55 59.03
N ILE A 409 -49.03 -24.28 58.64
CA ILE A 409 -48.96 -23.68 57.28
C ILE A 409 -47.53 -23.09 57.07
N ASP A 410 -47.18 -21.91 56.55
CA ASP A 410 -47.89 -20.79 55.88
C ASP A 410 -47.04 -20.22 54.72
N MET A 411 -47.75 -19.49 53.86
CA MET A 411 -47.25 -18.57 52.83
C MET A 411 -46.71 -17.27 53.49
N LYS A 412 -46.28 -16.16 52.87
CA LYS A 412 -46.44 -15.50 51.55
C LYS A 412 -45.18 -14.64 51.31
N SER A 413 -44.76 -14.15 50.13
CA SER A 413 -44.89 -14.46 48.69
C SER A 413 -44.01 -13.43 47.90
N ILE A 414 -44.04 -13.39 46.55
CA ILE A 414 -43.48 -12.32 45.65
C ILE A 414 -41.93 -12.31 45.56
N SER A 415 -41.26 -12.14 44.40
CA SER A 415 -41.65 -11.88 43.00
C SER A 415 -40.76 -12.67 42.01
N ASP A 416 -41.27 -12.90 40.78
CA ASP A 416 -40.68 -12.72 39.43
C ASP A 416 -39.14 -12.81 39.23
N GLU A 417 -38.56 -13.34 38.15
CA GLU A 417 -39.01 -13.76 36.80
C GLU A 417 -38.00 -14.87 36.32
N ILE A 418 -38.15 -15.72 35.28
CA ILE A 418 -38.25 -15.37 33.86
C ILE A 418 -38.41 -16.63 32.96
N LYS A 419 -39.18 -16.52 31.87
CA LYS A 419 -39.17 -17.27 30.58
C LYS A 419 -39.13 -18.82 30.53
N LYS A 420 -40.31 -19.39 30.24
CA LYS A 420 -40.55 -20.73 29.64
C LYS A 420 -39.99 -20.83 28.19
N LYS A 421 -39.77 -22.05 27.69
CA LYS A 421 -39.74 -22.43 26.25
C LYS A 421 -40.58 -23.69 26.03
N PRO A 422 -41.54 -23.67 25.09
CA PRO A 422 -41.54 -24.59 23.92
C PRO A 422 -42.25 -23.98 22.66
N PRO A 423 -42.55 -24.70 21.55
CA PRO A 423 -41.82 -25.73 20.78
C PRO A 423 -41.65 -25.36 19.27
N LYS A 424 -41.66 -26.34 18.34
CA LYS A 424 -41.14 -26.32 16.94
C LYS A 424 -42.15 -25.90 15.82
N THR A 425 -41.59 -25.79 14.59
CA THR A 425 -42.18 -25.63 13.22
C THR A 425 -42.46 -24.18 12.79
N ARG A 426 -42.47 -23.79 11.50
CA ARG A 426 -42.37 -24.49 10.18
C ARG A 426 -41.27 -23.83 9.29
N SER A 427 -40.69 -24.39 8.22
CA SER A 427 -40.89 -25.62 7.41
C SER A 427 -41.65 -25.52 6.06
N ARG A 428 -41.41 -24.52 5.19
CA ARG A 428 -41.71 -24.59 3.72
C ARG A 428 -41.03 -23.49 2.87
N SER A 429 -40.69 -23.80 1.61
CA SER A 429 -40.70 -22.92 0.38
C SER A 429 -39.90 -21.60 0.37
N GLU A 430 -39.32 -21.08 -0.72
CA GLU A 430 -38.98 -21.53 -2.09
C GLU A 430 -38.13 -20.41 -2.75
N ARG A 431 -37.50 -20.66 -3.92
CA ARG A 431 -37.16 -19.64 -4.96
C ARG A 431 -36.10 -18.56 -4.61
N ARG A 432 -35.50 -17.85 -5.59
CA ARG A 432 -35.01 -18.20 -6.95
C ARG A 432 -34.24 -16.97 -7.50
N ARG A 433 -33.02 -17.15 -8.03
CA ARG A 433 -32.24 -16.12 -8.76
C ARG A 433 -31.89 -14.88 -7.90
N GLY A 434 -30.88 -14.07 -8.22
CA GLY A 434 -29.92 -14.16 -9.33
C GLY A 434 -29.94 -12.91 -10.19
N ASN A 435 -28.85 -12.15 -10.13
CA ASN A 435 -28.28 -11.22 -11.09
C ASN A 435 -26.76 -11.41 -11.00
#